data_AF-A0A366XJZ8-F1
#
_entry.id   AF-A0A366XJZ8-F1
#
_cell.length_a   1.000
_cell.length_b   1.000
_cell.length_c   1.000
_cell.angle_alpha   90.00
_cell.angle_beta   90.00
_cell.angle_gamma   90.00
#
_symmetry.space_group_name_H-M   'P 1'
#
loop_
_entity.id
_entity.type
_entity.pdbx_description
1 polymer ?
#
loop_
_entity_poly.entity_id
_entity_poly.type
_entity_poly.pdbx_seq_one_letter_code
_entity_poly.pdbx_strand_id
1 'polypeptide(L)'
;MTEIALEPKKKQSMVAALQRYFEEELDSELGQFDGEFLLDFLSKKLGPVYYNQGIADAQKVMERKIMDISDELYEIEKIVEV
;
A
#
# COMPACT_ATOMS: atom_id res chain seq x y z
N MET A 1 -13.02 -5.90 -8.12
CA MET A 1 -12.16 -5.35 -7.05
C MET A 1 -10.81 -6.02 -7.17
N THR A 2 -9.71 -5.27 -7.17
CA THR A 2 -8.37 -5.86 -7.27
C THR A 2 -8.06 -6.62 -6.00
N GLU A 3 -7.69 -7.88 -6.13
CA GLU A 3 -7.28 -8.70 -5.00
C GLU A 3 -5.89 -8.25 -4.54
N ILE A 4 -5.77 -7.94 -3.24
CA ILE A 4 -4.48 -7.60 -2.63
C ILE A 4 -3.84 -8.93 -2.23
N ALA A 5 -3.01 -9.47 -3.12
CA ALA A 5 -2.32 -10.74 -2.92
C ALA A 5 -0.80 -10.56 -3.01
N LEU A 6 -0.08 -11.28 -2.15
CA LEU A 6 1.37 -11.36 -2.23
C LEU A 6 1.77 -12.42 -3.26
N GLU A 7 2.78 -12.13 -4.07
CA GLU A 7 3.40 -13.15 -4.91
C GLU A 7 3.96 -14.29 -4.07
N PRO A 8 3.92 -15.56 -4.53
CA PRO A 8 4.33 -16.71 -3.71
C PRO A 8 5.73 -16.60 -3.11
N LYS A 9 6.69 -16.11 -3.90
CA LYS A 9 8.08 -15.89 -3.44
C LYS A 9 8.15 -14.83 -2.34
N LYS A 10 7.35 -13.76 -2.47
CA LYS A 10 7.28 -12.70 -1.47
C LYS A 10 6.62 -13.23 -0.20
N LYS A 11 5.54 -14.00 -0.32
CA LYS A 11 4.86 -14.66 0.80
C LYS A 11 5.83 -15.49 1.63
N GLN A 12 6.61 -16.39 1.01
CA GLN A 12 7.63 -17.17 1.74
C GLN A 12 8.65 -16.30 2.48
N SER A 13 9.16 -15.24 1.85
CA SER A 13 10.11 -14.34 2.51
C SER A 13 9.49 -13.61 3.71
N MET A 14 8.19 -13.28 3.65
CA MET A 14 7.48 -12.64 4.75
C MET A 14 7.16 -13.62 5.88
N VAL A 15 6.84 -14.88 5.57
CA VAL A 15 6.67 -15.93 6.59
C VAL A 15 7.98 -16.13 7.35
N ALA A 16 9.12 -16.25 6.65
CA ALA A 16 10.42 -16.36 7.31
C ALA A 16 10.74 -15.14 8.20
N ALA A 17 10.34 -13.94 7.78
CA ALA A 17 10.50 -12.74 8.61
C ALA A 17 9.61 -12.77 9.87
N LEU A 18 8.38 -13.29 9.76
CA LEU A 18 7.50 -13.49 10.92
C LEU A 18 8.05 -14.55 11.88
N GLN A 19 8.56 -15.67 11.37
CA GLN A 19 9.18 -16.71 12.18
C GLN A 19 10.35 -16.15 13.00
N ARG A 20 11.25 -15.41 12.33
CA ARG A 20 12.37 -14.75 13.02
C ARG A 20 11.90 -13.77 14.09
N TYR A 21 10.88 -12.96 13.81
CA TYR A 21 10.32 -12.04 14.81
C TYR A 21 9.75 -12.78 16.03
N PHE A 22 9.04 -13.90 15.81
CA PHE A 22 8.50 -14.71 16.91
C PHE A 22 9.63 -15.29 17.78
N GLU A 23 10.70 -15.77 17.17
CA GLU A 23 11.86 -16.29 17.90
C GLU A 23 12.60 -15.19 18.66
N GLU A 24 12.91 -14.07 18.00
CA GLU A 24 13.74 -12.99 18.57
C GLU A 24 13.01 -12.15 19.62
N GLU A 25 11.72 -11.84 19.39
CA GLU A 25 10.99 -10.86 20.19
C GLU A 25 9.97 -11.49 21.14
N LEU A 26 9.50 -12.71 20.85
CA LEU A 26 8.44 -13.37 21.61
C LEU A 26 8.90 -14.68 22.28
N ASP A 27 10.17 -15.10 22.09
CA ASP A 27 10.72 -16.36 22.59
C ASP A 27 9.82 -17.57 22.25
N SER A 28 9.27 -17.56 21.03
CA SER A 28 8.31 -18.56 20.55
C SER A 28 8.68 -19.04 19.15
N GLU A 29 8.56 -20.33 18.90
CA GLU A 29 8.68 -20.87 17.54
C GLU A 29 7.35 -20.69 16.79
N LEU A 30 7.43 -20.27 15.52
CA LEU A 30 6.28 -20.21 14.62
C LEU A 30 6.48 -21.23 13.50
N GLY A 31 5.63 -22.25 13.43
CA GLY A 31 5.67 -23.23 12.35
C GLY A 31 5.38 -22.60 10.99
N GLN A 32 5.90 -23.18 9.91
CA GLN A 32 5.73 -22.64 8.56
C GLN A 32 4.27 -22.48 8.16
N PHE A 33 3.43 -23.51 8.40
CA PHE A 33 2.01 -23.46 8.04
C PHE A 33 1.24 -22.43 8.87
N ASP A 34 1.50 -22.34 10.17
CA ASP A 34 0.88 -21.35 11.04
C ASP A 34 1.29 -19.93 10.66
N GLY A 35 2.55 -19.73 10.27
CA GLY A 35 3.04 -18.46 9.74
C GLY A 35 2.39 -18.07 8.42
N GLU A 36 2.15 -19.03 7.51
CA GLU A 36 1.39 -18.79 6.29
C GLU A 36 -0.06 -18.36 6.59
N PHE A 37 -0.74 -19.05 7.51
CA PHE A 37 -2.11 -18.69 7.91
C PHE A 37 -2.18 -17.34 8.60
N LEU A 38 -1.24 -17.04 9.49
CA LEU A 38 -1.14 -15.75 10.16
C LEU A 38 -0.93 -14.63 9.13
N LEU A 39 -0.01 -14.81 8.18
CA LEU A 39 0.25 -13.84 7.14
C LEU A 39 -0.98 -13.63 6.23
N ASP A 40 -1.71 -14.69 5.89
CA ASP A 40 -2.94 -14.58 5.10
C ASP A 40 -4.04 -13.82 5.86
N PHE A 41 -4.21 -14.11 7.16
CA PHE A 41 -5.14 -13.38 8.02
C PHE A 41 -4.79 -11.89 8.08
N LEU A 42 -3.52 -11.56 8.34
CA LEU A 42 -3.04 -10.18 8.40
C LEU A 42 -3.22 -9.48 7.05
N SER A 43 -2.87 -10.13 5.94
CA SER A 43 -3.01 -9.56 4.60
C SER A 43 -4.48 -9.26 4.27
N LYS A 44 -5.40 -10.15 4.62
CA LYS A 44 -6.83 -9.95 4.41
C LYS A 44 -7.42 -8.82 5.26
N LYS A 45 -6.91 -8.62 6.48
CA LYS A 45 -7.42 -7.60 7.41
C LYS A 45 -6.76 -6.24 7.26
N LEU A 46 -5.44 -6.21 7.14
CA LEU A 46 -4.63 -4.99 7.11
C LEU A 46 -4.31 -4.53 5.69
N GLY A 47 -4.23 -5.45 4.72
CA GLY A 47 -3.92 -5.13 3.32
C GLY A 47 -4.78 -4.02 2.74
N PRO A 48 -6.13 -4.11 2.81
CA PRO A 48 -7.01 -3.05 2.32
C PRO A 48 -6.83 -1.71 3.03
N VAL A 49 -6.50 -1.71 4.33
CA VAL A 49 -6.31 -0.48 5.11
C VAL A 49 -5.10 0.28 4.58
N TYR A 50 -3.94 -0.37 4.49
CA TYR A 50 -2.72 0.26 4.00
C TYR A 50 -2.80 0.58 2.50
N TYR A 51 -3.42 -0.28 1.69
CA TYR A 51 -3.60 -0.02 0.27
C TYR A 51 -4.45 1.22 0.03
N ASN A 52 -5.60 1.35 0.70
CA ASN A 52 -6.47 2.51 0.56
C ASN A 52 -5.80 3.79 1.05
N GLN A 53 -5.01 3.73 2.14
CA GLN A 53 -4.19 4.86 2.58
C GLN A 53 -3.18 5.28 1.49
N GLY A 54 -2.49 4.31 0.88
CA GLY A 54 -1.57 4.57 -0.23
C GLY A 54 -2.25 5.20 -1.45
N ILE A 55 -3.46 4.74 -1.79
CA ILE A 55 -4.26 5.37 -2.86
C ILE A 55 -4.64 6.80 -2.49
N ALA A 56 -5.10 7.06 -1.27
CA ALA A 56 -5.44 8.40 -0.82
C ALA A 56 -4.24 9.36 -0.86
N ASP A 57 -3.05 8.87 -0.50
CA ASP A 57 -1.83 9.67 -0.57
C ASP A 57 -1.39 9.93 -2.02
N ALA A 58 -1.55 8.96 -2.91
CA ALA A 58 -1.33 9.15 -4.34
C ALA A 58 -2.32 10.17 -4.95
N GLN A 59 -3.59 10.12 -4.56
CA GLN A 59 -4.61 11.09 -4.99
C GLN A 59 -4.22 12.51 -4.58
N LYS A 60 -3.80 12.73 -3.34
CA LYS A 60 -3.32 14.04 -2.89
C LYS A 60 -2.14 14.57 -3.71
N VAL A 61 -1.22 13.69 -4.12
CA VAL A 61 -0.09 14.08 -4.99
C VAL A 61 -0.61 14.53 -6.35
N MET A 62 -1.55 13.78 -6.93
CA MET A 62 -2.16 14.09 -8.22
C MET A 62 -2.96 15.40 -8.17
N GLU A 63 -3.78 15.60 -7.14
CA GLU A 63 -4.58 16.80 -6.94
C GLU A 63 -3.72 18.07 -6.92
N ARG A 64 -2.60 18.04 -6.19
CA ARG A 64 -1.66 19.18 -6.17
C ARG A 64 -1.13 19.49 -7.57
N LYS A 65 -0.68 18.47 -8.31
CA LYS A 65 -0.15 18.66 -9.66
C LYS A 65 -1.21 19.19 -10.64
N ILE A 66 -2.45 18.75 -10.50
CA ILE A 66 -3.55 19.24 -11.34
C ILE A 66 -3.84 20.72 -11.03
N MET A 67 -3.79 21.11 -9.76
CA MET A 67 -3.92 22.51 -9.36
C MET A 67 -2.82 23.36 -9.97
N ASP A 68 -1.56 22.93 -9.87
CA ASP A 68 -0.42 23.62 -10.50
C ASP A 68 -0.63 23.80 -12.01
N ILE A 69 -1.05 22.74 -12.71
CA ILE A 69 -1.37 22.79 -14.15
C ILE A 69 -2.53 23.75 -14.43
N SER A 70 -3.58 23.74 -13.60
CA SER A 70 -4.73 24.62 -13.76
C SER A 70 -4.32 26.09 -13.64
N ASP A 71 -3.44 26.40 -12.71
CA ASP A 71 -2.92 27.76 -12.50
C ASP A 71 -2.07 28.19 -13.72
N GLU A 72 -1.16 27.34 -14.21
CA GLU A 72 -0.37 27.61 -15.43
C GLU A 72 -1.25 27.84 -16.66
N LEU A 73 -2.33 27.08 -16.81
CA LEU A 73 -3.28 27.26 -17.93
C LEU A 73 -4.04 28.58 -17.83
N TYR A 74 -4.42 29.00 -16.62
CA TYR A 74 -5.08 30.28 -16.39
C TYR A 74 -4.16 31.47 -16.75
N GLU A 75 -2.86 31.37 -16.44
CA GLU A 75 -1.88 32.42 -16.78
C GLU A 75 -1.75 32.67 -18.29
N ILE A 76 -1.93 31.64 -19.11
CA ILE A 76 -1.81 31.76 -20.58
C ILE A 76 -3.14 32.10 -21.26
N GLU A 77 -4.26 32.05 -20.55
CA GLU A 77 -5.59 32.40 -21.06
C GLU A 77 -5.60 33.84 -21.60
N LYS A 78 -6.27 34.05 -22.74
CA LYS A 78 -6.39 35.37 -23.37
C LYS A 78 -7.80 35.89 -23.22
N ILE A 79 -7.93 37.12 -22.74
CA ILE A 79 -9.21 37.83 -22.71
C ILE A 79 -9.68 38.04 -24.15
N VAL A 80 -10.89 37.58 -24.44
CA VAL A 80 -11.58 37.90 -25.69
C VAL A 80 -12.50 39.08 -25.40
N GLU A 81 -12.16 40.25 -25.95
CA GLU A 81 -13.10 41.38 -25.96
C GLU A 81 -14.20 41.07 -26.99
N VAL A 82 -15.43 40.92 -26.51
CA VAL A 82 -16.65 40.79 -27.33
C VAL A 82 -17.44 42.08 -27.24
#